data_AF-A0A4S8S7E8-F1
#
_entry.id   AF-A0A4S8S7E8-F1
#
_cell.length_a   1.000
_cell.length_b   1.000
_cell.length_c   1.000
_cell.angle_alpha   90.00
_cell.angle_beta   90.00
_cell.angle_gamma   90.00
#
_symmetry.space_group_name_H-M   'P 1'
#
loop_
_entity.id
_entity.type
_entity.pdbx_description
1 polymer ?
#
loop_
_entity_poly.entity_id
_entity_poly.type
_entity_poly.pdbx_seq_one_letter_code
_entity_poly.pdbx_strand_id
1 'polypeptide(L)'
;MEKDRFKLINYPTPVPYRKTGSEGEWEGTAHDIGTRVKPDSSTASPHVDQTLDGGLRRAQRHMTDEEVSKYLNGDWRIRIVNIWRPLDHPVEDSPLAFCDYKSIESSDLIAADRVSEQYAGEVYYLRYNQGQQWHWFSNQTPDEIALLLSYDSHPQGPKFCAHASFKHPDATGDTIKRHSVEVRSIVITRAG
;
A
#
# COMPACT_ATOMS: atom_id res chain seq x y z
N MET A 1 -2.81 -16.69 16.28
CA MET A 1 -3.17 -15.27 16.20
C MET A 1 -4.49 -15.07 16.92
N GLU A 2 -4.47 -14.28 17.99
CA GLU A 2 -5.63 -14.01 18.84
C GLU A 2 -6.57 -13.02 18.11
N LYS A 3 -7.83 -13.42 17.87
CA LYS A 3 -8.77 -12.67 17.00
C LYS A 3 -9.11 -11.28 17.56
N ASP A 4 -8.96 -11.08 18.86
CA ASP A 4 -9.38 -9.88 19.59
C ASP A 4 -8.48 -8.65 19.33
N ARG A 5 -7.38 -8.85 18.61
CA ARG A 5 -6.41 -7.80 18.28
C ARG A 5 -6.72 -7.05 16.98
N PHE A 6 -7.67 -7.53 16.16
CA PHE A 6 -8.19 -6.77 15.01
C PHE A 6 -9.28 -5.82 15.48
N LYS A 7 -9.00 -4.52 15.38
CA LYS A 7 -9.88 -3.46 15.86
C LYS A 7 -10.41 -2.66 14.69
N LEU A 8 -11.68 -2.26 14.78
CA LEU A 8 -12.24 -1.25 13.88
C LEU A 8 -11.65 0.12 14.23
N ILE A 9 -11.37 0.91 13.21
CA ILE A 9 -11.00 2.31 13.37
C ILE A 9 -11.86 3.15 12.44
N ASN A 10 -12.45 4.22 12.97
CA ASN A 10 -12.96 5.27 12.11
C ASN A 10 -11.74 6.02 11.60
N TYR A 11 -11.23 5.67 10.41
CA TYR A 11 -10.10 6.37 9.81
C TYR A 11 -10.57 7.77 9.43
N PRO A 12 -10.25 8.80 10.24
CA PRO A 12 -10.84 10.10 10.04
C PRO A 12 -10.00 10.84 9.00
N THR A 13 -10.70 11.70 8.27
CA THR A 13 -10.20 12.83 7.47
C THR A 13 -10.25 12.60 5.96
N PRO A 14 -11.11 13.33 5.24
CA PRO A 14 -10.90 13.61 3.83
C PRO A 14 -9.50 14.20 3.68
N VAL A 15 -8.57 13.50 3.02
CA VAL A 15 -7.38 14.15 2.51
C VAL A 15 -7.89 15.16 1.48
N PRO A 16 -7.74 16.48 1.67
CA PRO A 16 -8.19 17.42 0.66
C PRO A 16 -7.38 17.12 -0.60
N TYR A 17 -8.03 16.59 -1.63
CA TYR A 17 -7.48 16.57 -2.98
C TYR A 17 -7.38 18.03 -3.41
N ARG A 18 -6.23 18.64 -3.14
CA ARG A 18 -5.90 19.93 -3.72
C ARG A 18 -5.65 19.67 -5.20
N LYS A 19 -6.66 19.97 -6.02
CA LYS A 19 -6.44 20.18 -7.45
C LYS A 19 -5.66 21.50 -7.57
N THR A 20 -4.35 21.47 -7.32
CA THR A 20 -3.48 22.61 -7.66
C THR A 20 -3.27 22.57 -9.17
N GLY A 21 -4.30 23.00 -9.88
CA GLY A 21 -4.20 23.45 -11.27
C GLY A 21 -4.16 24.97 -11.26
N SER A 22 -2.99 25.53 -11.02
CA SER A 22 -2.60 26.83 -11.52
C SER A 22 -1.12 26.73 -11.84
N GLU A 23 -0.76 27.00 -13.10
CA GLU A 23 0.58 27.02 -13.66
C GLU A 23 1.63 27.40 -12.60
N GLY A 24 2.37 26.39 -12.13
CA GLY A 24 3.42 26.52 -11.15
C GLY A 24 4.43 25.44 -11.43
N GLU A 25 5.71 25.81 -11.42
CA GLU A 25 6.82 24.88 -11.65
C GLU A 25 6.69 23.67 -10.74
N TRP A 26 6.56 22.49 -11.34
CA TRP A 26 6.63 21.24 -10.61
C TRP A 26 8.08 21.00 -10.20
N GLU A 27 8.48 21.53 -9.04
CA GLU A 27 9.61 20.95 -8.32
C GLU A 27 9.17 19.58 -7.78
N GLY A 28 9.14 18.59 -8.67
CA GLY A 28 9.07 17.20 -8.26
C GLY A 28 10.34 16.89 -7.49
N THR A 29 10.33 16.98 -6.16
CA THR A 29 11.41 16.39 -5.39
C THR A 29 11.39 14.91 -5.73
N ALA A 30 12.44 14.42 -6.40
CA ALA A 30 12.66 12.99 -6.56
C ALA A 30 12.41 12.35 -5.18
N HIS A 31 11.40 11.48 -5.08
CA HIS A 31 11.17 10.74 -3.86
C HIS A 31 12.35 9.79 -3.68
N ASP A 32 13.32 10.25 -2.89
CA ASP A 32 14.46 9.46 -2.42
C ASP A 32 13.89 8.24 -1.69
N ILE A 33 14.22 7.04 -2.15
CA ILE A 33 13.76 5.81 -1.51
C ILE A 33 14.35 5.76 -0.09
N GLY A 34 13.50 5.51 0.91
CA GLY A 34 13.95 5.40 2.28
C GLY A 34 15.10 4.40 2.41
N THR A 35 16.21 4.84 3.02
CA THR A 35 17.34 3.96 3.35
C THR A 35 17.24 3.54 4.81
N ARG A 36 18.05 2.56 5.22
CA ARG A 36 18.16 2.21 6.66
C ARG A 36 18.53 3.41 7.54
N VAL A 37 19.31 4.35 7.01
CA VAL A 37 19.81 5.53 7.75
C VAL A 37 18.83 6.71 7.68
N LYS A 38 18.09 6.81 6.57
CA LYS A 38 17.08 7.84 6.32
C LYS A 38 15.79 7.14 5.87
N PRO A 39 15.04 6.53 6.79
CA PRO A 39 13.86 5.76 6.44
C PRO A 39 12.73 6.68 5.99
N ASP A 40 11.81 6.12 5.21
CA ASP A 40 10.59 6.81 4.82
C ASP A 40 9.66 7.03 6.01
N SER A 41 8.97 8.17 6.00
CA SER A 41 7.91 8.47 6.97
C SER A 41 6.70 7.57 6.74
N SER A 42 5.97 7.26 7.82
CA SER A 42 4.68 6.59 7.74
C SER A 42 3.69 7.41 6.90
N THR A 43 3.04 6.77 5.90
CA THR A 43 2.08 7.45 5.04
C THR A 43 0.67 7.36 5.61
N ALA A 44 0.09 8.52 5.96
CA ALA A 44 -1.27 8.62 6.47
C ALA A 44 -2.34 8.80 5.38
N SER A 45 -1.94 9.00 4.13
CA SER A 45 -2.88 9.04 3.00
C SER A 45 -3.31 7.62 2.63
N PRO A 46 -4.60 7.26 2.70
CA PRO A 46 -5.09 5.98 2.22
C PRO A 46 -4.77 5.73 0.75
N HIS A 47 -4.15 4.58 0.46
CA HIS A 47 -3.71 4.25 -0.89
C HIS A 47 -3.69 2.75 -1.19
N VAL A 48 -3.56 2.45 -2.48
CA VAL A 48 -3.18 1.16 -3.05
C VAL A 48 -1.95 1.41 -3.91
N ASP A 49 -0.92 0.59 -3.73
CA ASP A 49 0.37 0.80 -4.39
C ASP A 49 0.36 0.67 -5.90
N GLN A 50 -0.57 -0.12 -6.45
CA GLN A 50 -0.68 -0.34 -7.88
C GLN A 50 -2.13 -0.16 -8.30
N THR A 51 -2.34 0.61 -9.38
CA THR A 51 -3.60 0.55 -10.10
C THR A 51 -3.76 -0.80 -10.81
N LEU A 52 -4.98 -1.10 -11.28
CA LEU A 52 -5.21 -2.32 -12.07
C LEU A 52 -4.42 -2.28 -13.38
N ASP A 53 -4.29 -1.11 -13.99
CA ASP A 53 -3.54 -0.93 -15.23
C ASP A 53 -2.02 -0.88 -14.97
N GLY A 54 -1.60 -0.33 -13.84
CA GLY A 54 -0.20 -0.18 -13.43
C GLY A 54 0.45 -1.46 -12.93
N GLY A 55 -0.34 -2.41 -12.40
CA GLY A 55 0.20 -3.64 -11.80
C GLY A 55 1.05 -4.50 -12.73
N LEU A 56 0.62 -4.73 -13.98
CA LEU A 56 1.43 -5.47 -14.96
C LEU A 56 2.69 -4.71 -15.36
N ARG A 57 2.59 -3.38 -15.55
CA ARG A 57 3.75 -2.53 -15.85
C ARG A 57 4.76 -2.57 -14.71
N ARG A 58 4.29 -2.59 -13.47
CA ARG A 58 5.13 -2.75 -12.28
C ARG A 58 5.81 -4.12 -12.27
N ALA A 59 5.10 -5.19 -12.56
CA ALA A 59 5.69 -6.53 -12.63
C ALA A 59 6.76 -6.61 -13.72
N GLN A 60 6.44 -6.12 -14.92
CA GLN A 60 7.35 -6.07 -16.08
C GLN A 60 8.67 -5.35 -15.77
N ARG A 61 8.63 -4.27 -14.97
CA ARG A 61 9.85 -3.54 -14.57
C ARG A 61 10.93 -4.41 -13.93
N HIS A 62 10.53 -5.53 -13.32
CA HIS A 62 11.42 -6.43 -12.58
C HIS A 62 11.66 -7.76 -13.31
N MET A 63 11.28 -7.85 -14.58
CA MET A 63 11.43 -9.05 -15.42
C MET A 63 12.34 -8.77 -16.61
N THR A 64 12.98 -9.83 -17.11
CA THR A 64 13.63 -9.84 -18.42
C THR A 64 12.61 -9.97 -19.56
N ASP A 65 12.99 -9.63 -20.79
CA ASP A 65 12.11 -9.77 -21.96
C ASP A 65 11.65 -11.22 -22.19
N GLU A 66 12.50 -12.21 -21.86
CA GLU A 66 12.15 -13.63 -21.91
C GLU A 66 11.06 -13.97 -20.88
N GLU A 67 11.22 -13.51 -19.64
CA GLU A 67 10.22 -13.71 -18.57
C GLU A 67 8.89 -13.01 -18.88
N VAL A 68 8.95 -11.81 -19.47
CA VAL A 68 7.75 -11.10 -19.95
C VAL A 68 7.02 -11.93 -20.99
N SER A 69 7.74 -12.41 -22.02
CA SER A 69 7.16 -13.23 -23.09
C SER A 69 6.56 -14.53 -22.56
N LYS A 70 7.17 -15.11 -21.52
CA LYS A 70 6.75 -16.37 -20.91
C LYS A 70 5.57 -16.24 -19.96
N TYR A 71 5.54 -15.18 -19.14
CA TYR A 71 4.61 -15.06 -18.00
C TYR A 71 3.53 -14.01 -18.22
N LEU A 72 3.73 -13.00 -19.07
CA LEU A 72 2.73 -11.95 -19.33
C LEU A 72 1.94 -12.23 -20.62
N ASN A 73 1.70 -13.50 -20.93
CA ASN A 73 0.98 -13.95 -22.13
C ASN A 73 -0.51 -14.28 -21.89
N GLY A 74 -0.98 -14.16 -20.64
CA GLY A 74 -2.36 -14.50 -20.22
C GLY A 74 -2.54 -15.89 -19.60
N ASP A 75 -1.59 -16.81 -19.79
CA ASP A 75 -1.66 -18.18 -19.21
C ASP A 75 -1.26 -18.23 -17.72
N TRP A 76 -0.76 -17.12 -17.19
CA TRP A 76 -0.28 -17.01 -15.81
C TRP A 76 -1.01 -15.89 -15.07
N ARG A 77 -1.33 -16.19 -13.81
CA ARG A 77 -1.82 -15.21 -12.83
C ARG A 77 -0.63 -14.57 -12.15
N ILE A 78 -0.50 -13.28 -12.37
CA ILE A 78 0.46 -12.39 -11.72
C ILE A 78 -0.22 -11.69 -10.55
N ARG A 79 0.46 -11.70 -9.40
CA ARG A 79 0.07 -10.97 -8.20
C ARG A 79 1.25 -10.19 -7.66
N ILE A 80 0.98 -9.02 -7.11
CA ILE A 80 1.97 -8.26 -6.34
C ILE A 80 1.52 -8.29 -4.89
N VAL A 81 2.35 -8.85 -4.02
CA VAL A 81 2.08 -8.98 -2.59
C VAL A 81 3.18 -8.27 -1.82
N ASN A 82 2.81 -7.29 -1.01
CA ASN A 82 3.71 -6.69 -0.06
C ASN A 82 3.69 -7.49 1.24
N ILE A 83 4.89 -7.76 1.77
CA ILE A 83 5.11 -8.39 3.05
C ILE A 83 5.62 -7.30 3.98
N TRP A 84 4.85 -6.98 5.00
CA TRP A 84 5.16 -5.91 5.93
C TRP A 84 5.40 -6.45 7.34
N ARG A 85 6.48 -5.98 7.99
CA ARG A 85 6.94 -6.52 9.27
C ARG A 85 7.61 -5.44 10.15
N PRO A 86 7.23 -5.31 11.44
CA PRO A 86 8.00 -4.54 12.43
C PRO A 86 9.36 -5.19 12.71
N LEU A 87 10.41 -4.40 12.97
CA LEU A 87 11.77 -4.93 13.05
C LEU A 87 12.25 -5.27 14.47
N ASP A 88 11.98 -4.41 15.44
CA ASP A 88 12.67 -4.37 16.73
C ASP A 88 11.74 -4.36 17.94
N HIS A 89 10.59 -3.69 17.85
CA HIS A 89 9.60 -3.62 18.93
C HIS A 89 8.16 -3.67 18.40
N PRO A 90 7.19 -3.96 19.29
CA PRO A 90 5.78 -3.88 18.92
C PRO A 90 5.36 -2.47 18.48
N VAL A 91 4.41 -2.40 17.56
CA VAL A 91 3.96 -1.12 16.98
C VAL A 91 2.96 -0.42 17.90
N GLU A 92 3.39 0.69 18.49
CA GLU A 92 2.60 1.49 19.44
C GLU A 92 2.37 2.94 18.98
N ASP A 93 3.18 3.48 18.06
CA ASP A 93 3.08 4.87 17.61
C ASP A 93 2.19 5.03 16.36
N SER A 94 2.48 4.25 15.31
CA SER A 94 1.96 4.44 13.96
C SER A 94 1.56 3.10 13.34
N PRO A 95 0.46 2.46 13.75
CA PRO A 95 0.05 1.18 13.19
C PRO A 95 -0.36 1.28 11.72
N LEU A 96 -0.52 0.13 11.06
CA LEU A 96 -1.17 0.03 9.75
C LEU A 96 -2.67 -0.26 9.92
N ALA A 97 -3.48 0.51 9.19
CA ALA A 97 -4.89 0.24 8.96
C ALA A 97 -5.08 -0.31 7.54
N PHE A 98 -6.02 -1.22 7.40
CA PHE A 98 -6.39 -1.93 6.18
C PHE A 98 -7.89 -1.78 5.96
N CYS A 99 -8.29 -1.40 4.75
CA CYS A 99 -9.70 -1.27 4.40
C CYS A 99 -10.25 -2.61 3.88
N ASP A 100 -11.44 -3.00 4.33
CA ASP A 100 -12.15 -4.14 3.75
C ASP A 100 -12.46 -3.83 2.28
N TYR A 101 -11.93 -4.65 1.37
CA TYR A 101 -12.11 -4.48 -0.06
C TYR A 101 -13.58 -4.49 -0.51
N LYS A 102 -14.49 -5.10 0.26
CA LYS A 102 -15.93 -5.12 -0.05
C LYS A 102 -16.61 -3.78 0.25
N SER A 103 -15.98 -2.94 1.06
CA SER A 103 -16.49 -1.62 1.47
C SER A 103 -15.96 -0.47 0.61
N ILE A 104 -15.08 -0.77 -0.36
CA ILE A 104 -14.49 0.21 -1.29
C ILE A 104 -15.34 0.27 -2.56
N GLU A 105 -15.83 1.45 -2.89
CA GLU A 105 -16.51 1.70 -4.16
C GLU A 105 -15.50 2.09 -5.25
N SER A 106 -15.81 1.82 -6.52
CA SER A 106 -14.94 2.25 -7.62
C SER A 106 -14.75 3.78 -7.67
N SER A 107 -15.75 4.55 -7.23
CA SER A 107 -15.70 6.01 -7.10
C SER A 107 -14.78 6.51 -5.98
N ASP A 108 -14.34 5.63 -5.09
CA ASP A 108 -13.38 5.97 -4.05
C ASP A 108 -11.95 6.01 -4.59
N LEU A 109 -11.67 5.34 -5.72
CA LEU A 109 -10.33 5.17 -6.26
C LEU A 109 -9.97 6.32 -7.21
N ILE A 110 -8.90 7.04 -6.87
CA ILE A 110 -8.37 8.10 -7.72
C ILE A 110 -6.96 7.69 -8.15
N ALA A 111 -6.83 7.34 -9.43
CA ALA A 111 -5.54 7.03 -10.04
C ALA A 111 -4.64 8.27 -10.03
N ALA A 112 -3.38 8.07 -9.67
CA ALA A 112 -2.37 9.11 -9.70
C ALA A 112 -1.02 8.53 -10.11
N ASP A 113 -0.32 9.27 -10.97
CA ASP A 113 1.05 8.94 -11.33
C ASP A 113 1.98 9.25 -10.17
N ARG A 114 2.84 8.27 -9.83
CA ARG A 114 3.96 8.43 -8.92
C ARG A 114 5.24 8.38 -9.74
N VAL A 115 5.68 9.57 -10.15
CA VAL A 115 6.82 9.76 -11.04
C VAL A 115 8.11 9.91 -10.24
N SER A 116 9.15 9.24 -10.71
CA SER A 116 10.54 9.37 -10.28
C SER A 116 11.42 9.48 -11.53
N GLU A 117 12.67 9.90 -11.38
CA GLU A 117 13.62 9.98 -12.50
C GLU A 117 13.74 8.64 -13.26
N GLN A 118 13.64 7.51 -12.55
CA GLN A 118 13.84 6.19 -13.16
C GLN A 118 12.54 5.49 -13.59
N TYR A 119 11.36 6.00 -13.20
CA TYR A 119 10.09 5.31 -13.44
C TYR A 119 8.85 6.15 -13.12
N ALA A 120 7.83 6.01 -13.97
CA ALA A 120 6.47 6.43 -13.69
C ALA A 120 5.63 5.22 -13.24
N GLY A 121 5.33 5.18 -11.94
CA GLY A 121 4.37 4.24 -11.37
C GLY A 121 2.98 4.83 -11.31
N GLU A 122 1.98 4.01 -11.02
CA GLU A 122 0.60 4.47 -10.86
C GLU A 122 0.01 3.86 -9.58
N VAL A 123 -0.51 4.70 -8.71
CA VAL A 123 -1.12 4.34 -7.42
C VAL A 123 -2.61 4.70 -7.44
N TYR A 124 -3.43 4.05 -6.60
CA TYR A 124 -4.71 4.65 -6.21
C TYR A 124 -4.53 5.37 -4.90
N TYR A 125 -4.96 6.62 -4.82
CA TYR A 125 -5.33 7.23 -3.55
C TYR A 125 -6.83 7.03 -3.33
N LEU A 126 -7.24 6.91 -2.06
CA LEU A 126 -8.65 6.73 -1.73
C LEU A 126 -9.28 8.07 -1.31
N ARG A 127 -10.38 8.40 -1.97
CA ARG A 127 -11.34 9.40 -1.50
C ARG A 127 -12.07 8.86 -0.28
N TYR A 128 -12.28 9.73 0.70
CA TYR A 128 -13.07 9.40 1.89
C TYR A 128 -14.51 9.03 1.51
N ASN A 129 -14.96 7.89 2.03
CA ASN A 129 -16.35 7.43 1.97
C ASN A 129 -16.73 6.81 3.32
N GLN A 130 -17.85 7.23 3.90
CA GLN A 130 -18.31 6.75 5.20
C GLN A 130 -18.63 5.25 5.21
N GLY A 131 -18.89 4.65 4.04
CA GLY A 131 -19.10 3.21 3.91
C GLY A 131 -17.84 2.36 4.11
N GLN A 132 -16.64 2.96 4.01
CA GLN A 132 -15.37 2.26 4.13
C GLN A 132 -15.16 1.70 5.54
N GLN A 133 -14.84 0.42 5.62
CA GLN A 133 -14.59 -0.29 6.88
C GLN A 133 -13.10 -0.50 7.06
N TRP A 134 -12.52 0.23 8.01
CA TRP A 134 -11.10 0.18 8.31
C TRP A 134 -10.82 -0.65 9.56
N HIS A 135 -9.88 -1.57 9.42
CA HIS A 135 -9.42 -2.45 10.47
C HIS A 135 -7.93 -2.25 10.71
N TRP A 136 -7.46 -2.42 11.92
CA TRP A 136 -6.03 -2.43 12.21
C TRP A 136 -5.69 -3.55 13.18
N PHE A 137 -4.44 -4.00 13.11
CA PHE A 137 -3.93 -5.07 13.97
C PHE A 137 -3.11 -4.45 15.11
N SER A 138 -3.65 -4.56 16.33
CA SER A 138 -3.07 -3.90 17.49
C SER A 138 -1.82 -4.58 18.03
N ASN A 139 -0.85 -3.75 18.44
CA ASN A 139 0.41 -4.17 19.04
C ASN A 139 1.19 -5.17 18.18
N GLN A 140 1.20 -5.00 16.85
CA GLN A 140 1.86 -5.94 15.94
C GLN A 140 3.34 -6.09 16.33
N THR A 141 3.75 -7.33 16.59
CA THR A 141 5.12 -7.65 17.04
C THR A 141 6.04 -8.00 15.87
N PRO A 142 7.37 -8.02 16.07
CA PRO A 142 8.31 -8.48 15.04
C PRO A 142 8.12 -9.94 14.60
N ASP A 143 7.36 -10.76 15.31
CA ASP A 143 7.06 -12.14 14.90
C ASP A 143 5.79 -12.25 14.03
N GLU A 144 5.13 -11.12 13.78
CA GLU A 144 3.86 -11.05 13.05
C GLU A 144 4.04 -10.27 11.74
N ILE A 145 3.62 -10.89 10.64
CA ILE A 145 3.68 -10.30 9.31
C ILE A 145 2.28 -9.93 8.80
N ALA A 146 2.20 -8.81 8.09
CA ALA A 146 1.03 -8.46 7.29
C ALA A 146 1.33 -8.76 5.82
N LEU A 147 0.38 -9.41 5.14
CA LEU A 147 0.42 -9.63 3.69
C LEU A 147 -0.62 -8.74 3.04
N LEU A 148 -0.17 -7.79 2.23
CA LEU A 148 -1.04 -6.86 1.51
C LEU A 148 -1.01 -7.23 0.04
N LEU A 149 -2.17 -7.62 -0.50
CA LEU A 149 -2.32 -7.78 -1.94
C LEU A 149 -2.34 -6.39 -2.57
N SER A 150 -1.37 -6.05 -3.41
CA SER A 150 -1.33 -4.76 -4.11
C SER A 150 -1.86 -4.85 -5.53
N TYR A 151 -1.82 -6.04 -6.14
CA TYR A 151 -2.36 -6.28 -7.48
C TYR A 151 -2.65 -7.76 -7.70
N ASP A 152 -3.70 -8.05 -8.47
CA ASP A 152 -4.01 -9.37 -9.01
C ASP A 152 -4.55 -9.27 -10.43
N SER A 153 -3.90 -9.94 -11.37
CA SER A 153 -4.32 -10.00 -12.78
C SER A 153 -5.61 -10.80 -13.00
N HIS A 154 -5.94 -11.75 -12.11
CA HIS A 154 -7.11 -12.61 -12.21
C HIS A 154 -7.80 -12.71 -10.84
N PRO A 155 -8.41 -11.61 -10.36
CA PRO A 155 -9.00 -11.57 -9.03
C PRO A 155 -10.28 -12.41 -8.96
N GLN A 156 -10.29 -13.40 -8.06
CA GLN A 156 -11.47 -14.19 -7.66
C GLN A 156 -12.01 -13.71 -6.28
N GLY A 157 -11.75 -12.45 -5.95
CA GLY A 157 -11.95 -11.85 -4.63
C GLY A 157 -11.33 -10.46 -4.58
N PRO A 158 -10.56 -10.10 -3.53
CA PRO A 158 -9.90 -8.80 -3.48
C PRO A 158 -8.96 -8.61 -4.66
N LYS A 159 -9.00 -7.43 -5.28
CA LYS A 159 -8.05 -7.03 -6.33
C LYS A 159 -6.78 -6.39 -5.76
N PHE A 160 -6.93 -5.82 -4.58
CA PHE A 160 -5.92 -5.10 -3.83
C PHE A 160 -6.37 -4.93 -2.37
N CYS A 161 -5.49 -4.40 -1.53
CA CYS A 161 -5.72 -4.02 -0.14
C CYS A 161 -5.33 -2.55 0.02
N ALA A 162 -6.34 -1.69 0.17
CA ALA A 162 -6.09 -0.30 0.51
C ALA A 162 -5.63 -0.20 1.95
N HIS A 163 -4.58 0.58 2.19
CA HIS A 163 -3.95 0.68 3.50
C HIS A 163 -3.44 2.09 3.77
N ALA A 164 -3.22 2.37 5.04
CA ALA A 164 -2.67 3.64 5.52
C ALA A 164 -2.05 3.44 6.89
N SER A 165 -1.23 4.40 7.34
CA SER A 165 -0.78 4.46 8.72
C SER A 165 -1.50 5.58 9.47
N PHE A 166 -1.91 5.35 10.72
CA PHE A 166 -2.50 6.40 11.55
C PHE A 166 -1.70 6.58 12.83
N LYS A 167 -1.76 7.77 13.42
CA LYS A 167 -1.20 8.01 14.75
C LYS A 167 -2.09 7.30 15.79
N HIS A 168 -1.50 6.38 16.54
CA HIS A 168 -2.21 5.69 17.61
C HIS A 168 -2.70 6.71 18.66
N PRO A 169 -3.96 6.64 19.13
CA PRO A 169 -4.51 7.62 20.08
C PRO A 169 -3.71 7.72 21.38
N ASP A 170 -3.17 6.60 21.86
CA ASP A 170 -2.38 6.53 23.09
C ASP A 170 -0.89 6.84 22.88
N ALA A 171 -0.46 7.13 21.65
CA ALA A 171 0.93 7.48 21.37
C ALA A 171 1.28 8.88 21.90
N THR A 172 2.26 8.92 22.79
CA THR A 172 2.81 10.14 23.40
C THR A 172 4.07 10.59 22.64
N GLY A 173 4.70 11.68 23.11
CA GLY A 173 6.00 12.13 22.60
C GLY A 173 7.13 11.12 22.86
N ASP A 174 6.98 10.30 23.90
CA ASP A 174 7.98 9.32 24.33
C ASP A 174 7.76 7.93 23.71
N THR A 175 6.65 7.72 23.00
CA THR A 175 6.38 6.45 22.31
C THR A 175 7.43 6.21 21.23
N ILE A 176 8.04 5.03 21.27
CA ILE A 176 9.10 4.63 20.34
C ILE A 176 8.52 4.61 18.92
N LYS A 177 9.21 5.25 17.99
CA LYS A 177 8.80 5.28 16.58
C LYS A 177 8.90 3.88 15.98
N ARG A 178 7.90 3.49 15.20
CA ARG A 178 7.89 2.22 14.48
C ARG A 178 9.06 2.16 13.51
N HIS A 179 9.82 1.09 13.60
CA HIS A 179 10.72 0.65 12.53
C HIS A 179 10.15 -0.61 11.88
N SER A 180 10.06 -0.59 10.57
CA SER A 180 9.47 -1.68 9.80
C SER A 180 10.15 -1.83 8.46
N VAL A 181 10.02 -3.03 7.88
CA VAL A 181 10.42 -3.31 6.51
C VAL A 181 9.20 -3.74 5.70
N GLU A 182 9.17 -3.31 4.44
CA GLU A 182 8.28 -3.85 3.43
C GLU A 182 9.10 -4.53 2.33
N VAL A 183 8.69 -5.75 1.96
CA VAL A 183 9.23 -6.46 0.80
C VAL A 183 8.11 -6.69 -0.18
N ARG A 184 8.26 -6.20 -1.40
CA ARG A 184 7.31 -6.42 -2.49
C ARG A 184 7.71 -7.65 -3.29
N SER A 185 6.80 -8.59 -3.39
CA SER A 185 6.99 -9.86 -4.10
C SER A 185 6.08 -9.93 -5.31
N ILE A 186 6.64 -10.33 -6.45
CA ILE A 186 5.86 -10.71 -7.63
C ILE A 186 5.63 -12.22 -7.56
N VAL A 187 4.37 -12.63 -7.47
CA VAL A 187 3.97 -14.03 -7.36
C VAL A 187 3.35 -14.47 -8.67
N ILE A 188 3.97 -15.46 -9.30
CA ILE A 188 3.55 -16.01 -10.60
C ILE A 188 3.05 -17.43 -10.40
N THR A 189 1.83 -17.69 -10.81
CA THR A 189 1.21 -19.02 -10.79
C THR A 189 0.46 -19.26 -12.08
N ARG A 190 0.22 -20.51 -12.49
CA ARG A 190 -0.66 -20.79 -13.64
C ARG A 190 -2.03 -20.13 -13.44
N ALA A 191 -2.57 -19.51 -14.49
CA ALA A 191 -3.98 -19.14 -14.50
C ALA A 191 -4.77 -20.45 -14.49
N GLY A 192 -5.68 -20.58 -13.51
CA GLY A 192 -6.52 -21.77 -13.35
C GLY A 192 -7.65 -21.81 -14.36
#